data_AF-A0A256ZMI6-F1
#
_entry.id   AF-A0A256ZMI6-F1
#
_cell.length_a   1.000
_cell.length_b   1.000
_cell.length_c   1.000
_cell.angle_alpha   90.00
_cell.angle_beta   90.00
_cell.angle_gamma   90.00
#
_symmetry.space_group_name_H-M   'P 1'
#
loop_
_entity.id
_entity.type
_entity.pdbx_description
1 polymer ?
#
loop_
_entity_poly.entity_id
_entity_poly.type
_entity_poly.pdbx_seq_one_letter_code
_entity_poly.pdbx_strand_id
1 'polypeptide(L)'
;MEKYKVIRFSSKHWKPGTDVVELLAKMLKDKAVDGDIVVLSEKALMVAFGQIFDESKIKPSIFTKIFTYLWMRIVWGWILGYVCRLKPSTIQWLKTYPLREGSTHKQLTLKTVGLLQTLKPTSEGGIDGSNLPYNLVVLPMKNLQTKTVYLKNKLAEKLGVNLTLMVVDSDRTYILRSKKISLKLSTRKTCYKEILNMGFLAYLIGRMFKQFFRPNATPLTIAGEKLPVEKALIIAEIADRVRGFGAGRTVFEMAKNLNTTIDGVTWKMLGKIKHYPVVVVRRTC
;
A
#
# COMPACT_ATOMS: atom_id res chain seq x y z
N MET A 1 -22.15 6.88 -16.55
CA MET A 1 -21.08 6.61 -15.58
C MET A 1 -20.90 7.88 -14.75
N GLU A 2 -20.90 7.77 -13.42
CA GLU A 2 -20.53 8.92 -12.57
C GLU A 2 -19.16 9.44 -13.01
N LYS A 3 -19.07 10.76 -13.22
CA LYS A 3 -17.81 11.43 -13.50
C LYS A 3 -17.21 11.89 -12.17
N TYR A 4 -15.89 11.84 -12.07
CA TYR A 4 -15.17 12.29 -10.90
C TYR A 4 -14.17 13.37 -11.27
N LYS A 5 -14.19 14.50 -10.56
CA LYS A 5 -13.10 15.45 -10.54
C LYS A 5 -12.07 15.01 -9.50
N VAL A 6 -10.80 14.93 -9.91
CA VAL A 6 -9.72 14.41 -9.07
C VAL A 6 -8.73 15.52 -8.79
N ILE A 7 -8.48 15.81 -7.51
CA ILE A 7 -7.54 16.84 -7.06
C ILE A 7 -6.46 16.14 -6.25
N ARG A 8 -5.22 16.16 -6.74
CA ARG A 8 -4.06 15.60 -6.02
C ARG A 8 -3.32 16.71 -5.29
N PHE A 9 -2.82 16.40 -4.11
CA PHE A 9 -2.08 17.36 -3.30
C PHE A 9 -0.65 16.90 -3.08
N SER A 10 0.31 17.74 -3.48
CA SER A 10 1.72 17.53 -3.16
C SER A 10 2.01 17.99 -1.73
N SER A 11 2.87 17.25 -1.04
CA SER A 11 3.43 17.63 0.25
C SER A 11 4.92 17.29 0.31
N LYS A 12 5.61 17.82 1.32
CA LYS A 12 6.92 17.26 1.70
C LYS A 12 6.74 15.79 2.09
N HIS A 13 7.80 15.00 2.01
CA HIS A 13 7.76 13.61 2.44
C HIS A 13 7.35 13.52 3.92
N TRP A 14 6.36 12.69 4.24
CA TRP A 14 5.85 12.55 5.61
C TRP A 14 6.87 11.78 6.44
N LYS A 15 7.05 12.20 7.69
CA LYS A 15 8.00 11.59 8.63
C LYS A 15 7.29 11.16 9.91
N PRO A 16 7.88 10.25 10.71
CA PRO A 16 7.39 9.96 12.06
C PRO A 16 7.14 11.23 12.86
N GLY A 17 5.97 11.33 13.49
CA GLY A 17 5.55 12.50 14.26
C GLY A 17 4.93 13.64 13.44
N THR A 18 4.68 13.43 12.14
CA THR A 18 3.94 14.42 11.34
C THR A 18 2.54 14.62 11.91
N ASP A 19 2.14 15.86 12.22
CA ASP A 19 0.77 16.20 12.57
C ASP A 19 -0.13 16.08 11.33
N VAL A 20 -0.75 14.91 11.18
CA VAL A 20 -1.61 14.58 10.05
C VAL A 20 -2.84 15.49 10.01
N VAL A 21 -3.41 15.86 11.16
CA VAL A 21 -4.65 16.65 11.20
C VAL A 21 -4.35 18.07 10.70
N GLU A 22 -3.31 18.71 11.24
CA GLU A 22 -2.95 20.06 10.85
C GLU A 22 -2.49 20.13 9.40
N LEU A 23 -1.69 19.15 8.97
CA LEU A 23 -1.23 19.07 7.59
C LEU A 23 -2.39 18.91 6.61
N LEU A 24 -3.33 18.00 6.89
CA LEU A 24 -4.50 17.79 6.04
C LEU A 24 -5.43 19.00 6.05
N ALA A 25 -5.68 19.62 7.22
CA ALA A 25 -6.48 20.84 7.30
C ALA A 25 -5.88 21.95 6.42
N LYS A 26 -4.57 22.19 6.51
CA LYS A 26 -3.87 23.17 5.66
C LYS A 26 -3.94 22.82 4.16
N MET A 27 -3.80 21.54 3.81
CA MET A 27 -3.85 21.10 2.41
C MET A 27 -5.25 21.27 1.81
N LEU A 28 -6.29 20.99 2.59
CA LEU A 28 -7.68 20.94 2.15
C LEU A 28 -8.42 22.28 2.30
N LYS A 29 -7.89 23.22 3.09
CA LYS A 29 -8.46 24.55 3.27
C LYS A 29 -8.78 25.22 1.93
N ASP A 30 -9.99 25.78 1.83
CA ASP A 30 -10.55 26.46 0.66
C ASP A 30 -10.67 25.61 -0.62
N LYS A 31 -10.37 24.30 -0.53
CA LYS A 31 -10.36 23.37 -1.68
C LYS A 31 -11.33 22.21 -1.51
N ALA A 32 -11.47 21.70 -0.27
CA ALA A 32 -12.45 20.68 0.07
C ALA A 32 -13.84 21.31 0.22
N VAL A 33 -14.86 20.60 -0.26
CA VAL A 33 -16.28 20.97 -0.12
C VAL A 33 -17.07 19.78 0.41
N ASP A 34 -18.31 20.03 0.83
CA ASP A 34 -19.20 18.98 1.31
C ASP A 34 -19.38 17.86 0.29
N GLY A 35 -19.37 16.62 0.81
CA GLY A 35 -19.49 15.40 -0.02
C GLY A 35 -18.19 14.96 -0.68
N ASP A 36 -17.08 15.71 -0.53
CA ASP A 36 -15.78 15.28 -1.03
C ASP A 36 -15.30 13.99 -0.36
N ILE A 37 -14.65 13.15 -1.15
CA ILE A 37 -14.02 11.92 -0.67
C ILE A 37 -12.51 12.13 -0.64
N VAL A 38 -11.97 12.35 0.56
CA VAL A 38 -10.53 12.48 0.80
C VAL A 38 -9.95 11.07 0.92
N VAL A 39 -9.04 10.73 0.03
CA VAL A 39 -8.37 9.43 -0.02
C VAL A 39 -6.92 9.57 0.45
N LEU A 40 -6.55 8.83 1.48
CA LEU A 40 -5.20 8.81 2.08
C LEU A 40 -4.45 7.52 1.75
N SER A 41 -3.14 7.61 1.60
CA SER A 41 -2.26 6.43 1.50
C SER A 41 -2.07 5.82 2.89
N GLU A 42 -2.31 4.51 3.02
CA GLU A 42 -2.04 3.79 4.27
C GLU A 42 -0.58 3.97 4.69
N LYS A 43 0.36 3.70 3.78
CA LYS A 43 1.80 3.83 4.04
C LYS A 43 2.16 5.20 4.62
N ALA A 44 1.72 6.28 3.98
CA ALA A 44 2.03 7.62 4.44
C ALA A 44 1.48 7.87 5.85
N LEU A 45 0.24 7.44 6.13
CA LEU A 45 -0.35 7.52 7.46
C LEU A 45 0.43 6.73 8.50
N MET A 46 0.85 5.52 8.18
CA MET A 46 1.62 4.69 9.11
C MET A 46 2.98 5.32 9.42
N VAL A 47 3.66 5.88 8.41
CA VAL A 47 4.89 6.65 8.62
C VAL A 47 4.64 7.83 9.55
N ALA A 48 3.60 8.63 9.30
CA ALA A 48 3.27 9.78 10.14
C ALA A 48 2.98 9.37 11.60
N PHE A 49 2.26 8.28 11.79
CA PHE A 49 1.96 7.72 13.11
C PHE A 49 3.14 6.98 13.77
N GLY A 50 4.32 6.99 13.16
CA GLY A 50 5.51 6.34 13.70
C GLY A 50 5.40 4.81 13.74
N GLN A 51 4.50 4.20 12.95
CA GLN A 51 4.42 2.75 12.76
C GLN A 51 5.52 2.29 11.81
N ILE A 52 6.76 2.60 12.17
CA ILE A 52 7.96 2.21 11.45
C ILE A 52 8.80 1.30 12.33
N PHE A 53 9.53 0.40 11.70
CA PHE A 53 10.44 -0.51 12.38
C PHE A 53 11.76 -0.58 11.62
N ASP A 54 12.85 -0.65 12.37
CA ASP A 54 14.20 -0.76 11.81
C ASP A 54 14.61 -2.23 11.73
N GLU A 55 14.61 -2.78 10.52
CA GLU A 55 14.93 -4.17 10.25
C GLU A 55 16.37 -4.53 10.62
N SER A 56 17.29 -3.55 10.72
CA SER A 56 18.67 -3.83 11.16
C SER A 56 18.75 -4.45 12.56
N LYS A 57 17.69 -4.30 13.37
CA LYS A 57 17.57 -4.88 14.71
C LYS A 57 17.14 -6.35 14.70
N ILE A 58 16.77 -6.90 13.55
CA ILE A 58 16.34 -8.30 13.41
C ILE A 58 17.53 -9.16 13.05
N LYS A 59 17.74 -10.21 13.86
CA LYS A 59 18.67 -11.29 13.53
C LYS A 59 17.91 -12.42 12.82
N PRO A 60 18.15 -12.68 11.51
CA PRO A 60 17.49 -13.77 10.81
C PRO A 60 17.98 -15.12 11.33
N SER A 61 17.04 -16.03 11.60
CA SER A 61 17.32 -17.43 11.93
C SER A 61 17.87 -18.19 10.73
N ILE A 62 18.56 -19.31 10.97
CA ILE A 62 19.01 -20.24 9.92
C ILE A 62 17.83 -20.68 9.05
N PHE A 63 16.69 -21.00 9.69
CA PHE A 63 15.45 -21.32 9.00
C PHE A 63 15.05 -20.23 8.01
N THR A 64 14.99 -18.96 8.45
CA THR A 64 14.61 -17.86 7.55
C THR A 64 15.61 -17.60 6.43
N LYS A 65 16.90 -17.88 6.63
CA LYS A 65 17.91 -17.79 5.57
C LYS A 65 17.67 -18.84 4.49
N ILE A 66 17.48 -20.10 4.90
CA ILE A 66 17.17 -21.21 3.99
C ILE A 66 15.84 -20.96 3.27
N PHE A 67 14.80 -20.60 4.03
CA PHE A 67 13.49 -20.26 3.49
C PHE A 67 13.58 -19.14 2.46
N THR A 68 14.31 -18.06 2.75
CA THR A 68 14.45 -16.93 1.81
C THR A 68 15.15 -17.37 0.53
N TYR A 69 16.22 -18.15 0.62
CA TYR A 69 16.91 -18.68 -0.56
C TYR A 69 15.98 -19.54 -1.41
N LEU A 70 15.40 -20.59 -0.82
CA LEU A 70 14.55 -21.54 -1.54
C LEU A 70 13.30 -20.87 -2.08
N TRP A 71 12.59 -20.11 -1.25
CA TRP A 71 11.32 -19.53 -1.62
C TRP A 71 11.49 -18.38 -2.63
N MET A 72 12.43 -17.47 -2.40
CA MET A 72 12.56 -16.29 -3.27
C MET A 72 13.37 -16.56 -4.53
N ARG A 73 14.55 -17.18 -4.41
CA ARG A 73 15.43 -17.40 -5.57
C ARG A 73 15.02 -18.59 -6.40
N ILE A 74 14.53 -19.67 -5.78
CA ILE A 74 14.16 -20.89 -6.50
C ILE A 74 12.67 -20.88 -6.88
N VAL A 75 11.77 -20.97 -5.90
CA VAL A 75 10.33 -21.10 -6.15
C VAL A 75 9.79 -19.87 -6.88
N TRP A 76 10.00 -18.66 -6.36
CA TRP A 76 9.58 -17.43 -7.03
C TRP A 76 10.40 -17.13 -8.29
N GLY A 77 11.71 -17.27 -8.23
CA GLY A 77 12.61 -16.94 -9.34
C GLY A 77 12.43 -17.82 -10.58
N TRP A 78 12.07 -19.09 -10.43
CA TRP A 78 12.03 -20.05 -11.55
C TRP A 78 10.65 -20.65 -11.82
N ILE A 79 9.70 -20.60 -10.87
CA ILE A 79 8.38 -21.22 -11.03
C ILE A 79 7.28 -20.16 -10.93
N LEU A 80 7.01 -19.68 -9.72
CA LEU A 80 5.86 -18.82 -9.45
C LEU A 80 5.96 -17.47 -10.18
N GLY A 81 7.17 -16.96 -10.43
CA GLY A 81 7.37 -15.74 -11.21
C GLY A 81 6.81 -15.83 -12.63
N TYR A 82 7.03 -16.95 -13.30
CA TYR A 82 6.51 -17.20 -14.65
C TYR A 82 5.01 -17.52 -14.62
N VAL A 83 4.59 -18.38 -13.69
CA VAL A 83 3.18 -18.76 -13.49
C VAL A 83 2.30 -17.54 -13.17
N CYS A 84 2.79 -16.61 -12.34
CA CYS A 84 2.13 -15.34 -12.01
C CYS A 84 2.32 -14.25 -13.08
N ARG A 85 3.01 -14.57 -14.19
CA ARG A 85 3.28 -13.67 -15.32
C ARG A 85 3.88 -12.34 -14.83
N LEU A 86 4.87 -12.42 -13.94
CA LEU A 86 5.62 -11.26 -13.46
C LEU A 86 6.46 -10.68 -14.59
N LYS A 87 6.90 -9.42 -14.46
CA LYS A 87 7.78 -8.80 -15.46
C LYS A 87 9.12 -9.55 -15.50
N PRO A 88 9.77 -9.67 -16.67
CA PRO A 88 11.09 -10.30 -16.78
C PRO A 88 12.12 -9.71 -15.80
N SER A 89 12.14 -8.38 -15.66
CA SER A 89 12.99 -7.71 -14.67
C SER A 89 12.70 -8.18 -13.24
N THR A 90 11.43 -8.25 -12.83
CA THR A 90 11.03 -8.76 -11.51
C THR A 90 11.47 -10.20 -11.30
N ILE A 91 11.35 -11.07 -12.31
CA ILE A 91 11.81 -12.46 -12.23
C ILE A 91 13.33 -12.51 -12.04
N GLN A 92 14.09 -11.70 -12.78
CA GLN A 92 15.54 -11.62 -12.62
C GLN A 92 15.94 -11.16 -11.20
N TRP A 93 15.21 -10.18 -10.65
CA TRP A 93 15.39 -9.74 -9.27
C TRP A 93 15.10 -10.85 -8.27
N LEU A 94 14.06 -11.66 -8.48
CA LEU A 94 13.74 -12.78 -7.59
C LEU A 94 14.86 -13.82 -7.59
N LYS A 95 15.42 -14.15 -8.76
CA LYS A 95 16.57 -15.08 -8.88
C LYS A 95 17.81 -14.58 -8.14
N THR A 96 18.00 -13.27 -8.07
CA THR A 96 19.15 -12.61 -7.42
C THR A 96 18.80 -11.98 -6.07
N TYR A 97 17.64 -12.35 -5.49
CA TYR A 97 17.08 -11.69 -4.31
C TYR A 97 18.10 -11.61 -3.16
N PRO A 98 18.30 -10.43 -2.53
CA PRO A 98 19.35 -10.25 -1.54
C PRO A 98 19.06 -11.09 -0.29
N LEU A 99 19.96 -12.01 0.05
CA LEU A 99 19.70 -12.96 1.15
C LEU A 99 19.81 -12.31 2.52
N ARG A 100 20.68 -11.31 2.70
CA ARG A 100 20.88 -10.67 4.02
C ARG A 100 19.65 -9.86 4.42
N GLU A 101 19.32 -8.87 3.60
CA GLU A 101 18.16 -7.98 3.77
C GLU A 101 16.87 -8.80 3.67
N GLY A 102 16.79 -9.68 2.67
CA GLY A 102 15.64 -10.55 2.44
C GLY A 102 15.32 -11.47 3.62
N SER A 103 16.32 -12.14 4.21
CA SER A 103 16.07 -13.03 5.37
C SER A 103 15.62 -12.26 6.58
N THR A 104 16.15 -11.04 6.76
CA THR A 104 15.78 -10.14 7.83
C THR A 104 14.32 -9.72 7.68
N HIS A 105 13.91 -9.33 6.47
CA HIS A 105 12.54 -9.00 6.13
C HIS A 105 11.58 -10.19 6.33
N LYS A 106 11.93 -11.37 5.79
CA LYS A 106 11.13 -12.60 5.96
C LYS A 106 11.00 -13.01 7.44
N GLN A 107 12.04 -12.78 8.24
CA GLN A 107 11.99 -13.05 9.67
C GLN A 107 11.03 -12.11 10.40
N LEU A 108 11.00 -10.83 10.03
CA LEU A 108 10.06 -9.84 10.56
C LEU A 108 8.62 -10.17 10.14
N THR A 109 8.38 -10.38 8.86
CA THR A 109 7.03 -10.60 8.32
C THR A 109 6.43 -11.90 8.86
N LEU A 110 7.23 -12.96 9.03
CA LEU A 110 6.79 -14.20 9.65
C LEU A 110 6.29 -13.98 11.09
N LYS A 111 6.98 -13.13 11.87
CA LYS A 111 6.61 -12.80 13.25
C LYS A 111 5.39 -11.90 13.33
N THR A 112 5.23 -10.96 12.40
CA THR A 112 4.21 -9.91 12.50
C THR A 112 2.89 -10.26 11.80
N VAL A 113 2.95 -10.82 10.60
CA VAL A 113 1.77 -11.05 9.73
C VAL A 113 1.53 -12.53 9.41
N GLY A 114 2.43 -13.40 9.85
CA GLY A 114 2.31 -14.85 9.72
C GLY A 114 2.76 -15.39 8.36
N LEU A 115 2.80 -16.72 8.27
CA LEU A 115 3.39 -17.44 7.14
C LEU A 115 2.72 -17.10 5.81
N LEU A 116 1.39 -17.15 5.75
CA LEU A 116 0.66 -16.93 4.49
C LEU A 116 0.99 -15.59 3.85
N GLN A 117 1.11 -14.51 4.63
CA GLN A 117 1.46 -13.19 4.09
C GLN A 117 2.94 -13.10 3.69
N THR A 118 3.81 -13.79 4.43
CA THR A 118 5.26 -13.88 4.21
C THR A 118 5.60 -14.62 2.92
N LEU A 119 4.72 -15.50 2.42
CA LEU A 119 4.92 -16.22 1.15
C LEU A 119 4.86 -15.30 -0.08
N LYS A 120 4.32 -14.08 0.03
CA LYS A 120 4.29 -13.15 -1.10
C LYS A 120 5.70 -12.71 -1.48
N PRO A 121 5.95 -12.34 -2.75
CA PRO A 121 7.26 -11.86 -3.18
C PRO A 121 7.46 -10.36 -2.86
N THR A 122 6.36 -9.65 -2.59
CA THR A 122 6.28 -8.24 -2.22
C THR A 122 5.09 -8.02 -1.29
N SER A 123 4.96 -6.83 -0.69
CA SER A 123 3.71 -6.39 -0.06
C SER A 123 3.29 -7.17 1.19
N GLU A 124 4.19 -7.93 1.81
CA GLU A 124 3.97 -8.99 2.81
C GLU A 124 3.09 -8.57 4.00
N GLY A 125 1.77 -8.65 3.84
CA GLY A 125 0.80 -8.21 4.85
C GLY A 125 0.74 -6.70 5.11
N GLY A 126 1.24 -5.86 4.20
CA GLY A 126 1.31 -4.40 4.38
C GLY A 126 2.60 -3.92 5.05
N ILE A 127 3.57 -4.81 5.27
CA ILE A 127 4.93 -4.43 5.64
C ILE A 127 5.68 -4.03 4.37
N ASP A 128 6.19 -2.80 4.34
CA ASP A 128 6.78 -2.21 3.13
C ASP A 128 7.90 -1.23 3.48
N GLY A 129 9.08 -1.43 2.87
CA GLY A 129 10.24 -0.53 2.98
C GLY A 129 10.39 0.45 1.81
N SER A 130 9.56 0.35 0.78
CA SER A 130 9.64 1.26 -0.36
C SER A 130 9.16 2.66 0.02
N ASN A 131 9.89 3.67 -0.44
CA ASN A 131 9.74 5.08 -0.02
C ASN A 131 10.05 5.32 1.46
N LEU A 132 10.88 4.48 2.08
CA LEU A 132 11.49 4.68 3.39
C LEU A 132 13.01 4.60 3.30
N PRO A 133 13.75 5.28 4.19
CA PRO A 133 15.21 5.25 4.16
C PRO A 133 15.78 4.11 5.00
N TYR A 134 17.06 3.85 4.78
CA TYR A 134 17.85 2.87 5.54
C TYR A 134 17.20 1.48 5.48
N ASN A 135 17.12 0.81 6.62
CA ASN A 135 16.44 -0.47 6.80
C ASN A 135 15.05 -0.30 7.43
N LEU A 136 14.42 0.87 7.25
CA LEU A 136 13.10 1.13 7.82
C LEU A 136 12.00 0.50 6.97
N VAL A 137 11.04 -0.13 7.64
CA VAL A 137 9.79 -0.59 7.05
C VAL A 137 8.60 -0.04 7.79
N VAL A 138 7.48 0.15 7.09
CA VAL A 138 6.18 0.40 7.69
C VAL A 138 5.62 -0.90 8.28
N LEU A 139 4.96 -0.80 9.42
CA LEU A 139 4.12 -1.87 9.98
C LEU A 139 2.63 -1.52 9.83
N PRO A 140 1.76 -2.52 9.54
CA PRO A 140 0.33 -2.30 9.47
C PRO A 140 -0.29 -2.05 10.85
N MET A 141 -1.29 -1.18 10.92
CA MET A 141 -1.97 -0.82 12.17
C MET A 141 -3.29 -1.59 12.36
N LYS A 142 -3.49 -2.19 13.55
CA LYS A 142 -4.72 -2.95 13.88
C LYS A 142 -5.97 -2.07 14.01
N ASN A 143 -5.85 -0.88 14.58
CA ASN A 143 -6.97 0.05 14.86
C ASN A 143 -7.14 1.14 13.79
N LEU A 144 -6.82 0.83 12.53
CA LEU A 144 -6.85 1.78 11.42
C LEU A 144 -8.23 2.43 11.21
N GLN A 145 -9.33 1.67 11.40
CA GLN A 145 -10.69 2.21 11.31
C GLN A 145 -10.94 3.31 12.36
N THR A 146 -10.60 3.06 13.62
CA THR A 146 -10.78 4.03 14.71
C THR A 146 -9.98 5.30 14.45
N LYS A 147 -8.74 5.17 13.99
CA LYS A 147 -7.91 6.33 13.62
C LYS A 147 -8.48 7.10 12.43
N THR A 148 -9.06 6.42 11.45
CA THR A 148 -9.70 7.06 10.29
C THR A 148 -10.94 7.86 10.70
N VAL A 149 -11.77 7.32 11.60
CA VAL A 149 -12.91 8.05 12.18
C VAL A 149 -12.44 9.28 12.96
N TYR A 150 -11.42 9.13 13.81
CA TYR A 150 -10.83 10.25 14.54
C TYR A 150 -10.34 11.37 13.61
N LEU A 151 -9.57 11.02 12.57
CA LEU A 151 -9.08 11.99 11.59
C LEU A 151 -10.24 12.70 10.86
N LYS A 152 -11.25 11.95 10.41
CA LYS A 152 -12.43 12.53 9.74
C LYS A 152 -13.11 13.56 10.62
N ASN A 153 -13.35 13.23 11.89
CA ASN A 153 -14.05 14.11 12.81
C ASN A 153 -13.26 15.39 13.08
N LYS A 154 -11.96 15.27 13.33
CA LYS A 154 -11.08 16.44 13.54
C LYS A 154 -10.95 17.32 12.31
N LEU A 155 -10.95 16.73 11.11
CA LEU A 155 -10.92 17.49 9.87
C LEU A 155 -12.26 18.19 9.59
N ALA A 156 -13.38 17.52 9.84
CA ALA A 156 -14.70 18.13 9.69
C ALA A 156 -14.87 19.32 10.65
N GLU A 157 -14.41 19.19 11.89
CA GLU A 157 -14.39 20.28 12.89
C GLU A 157 -13.53 21.46 12.43
N LYS A 158 -12.30 21.21 11.97
CA LYS A 158 -11.37 22.28 11.55
C LYS A 158 -11.74 22.96 10.23
N LEU A 159 -12.32 22.21 9.29
CA LEU A 159 -12.62 22.72 7.95
C LEU A 159 -14.05 23.24 7.81
N GLY A 160 -14.95 22.87 8.73
CA GLY A 160 -16.37 23.20 8.62
C GLY A 160 -17.07 22.51 7.45
N VAL A 161 -16.52 21.41 6.94
CA VAL A 161 -17.09 20.65 5.80
C VAL A 161 -17.32 19.19 6.16
N ASN A 162 -18.41 18.62 5.65
CA ASN A 162 -18.73 17.22 5.80
C ASN A 162 -18.09 16.38 4.67
N LEU A 163 -16.91 15.84 4.97
CA LEU A 163 -16.14 15.00 4.06
C LEU A 163 -16.24 13.51 4.42
N THR A 164 -15.96 12.65 3.45
CA THR A 164 -15.69 11.22 3.65
C THR A 164 -14.20 10.95 3.57
N LEU A 165 -13.65 10.23 4.54
CA LEU A 165 -12.24 9.85 4.55
C LEU A 165 -12.09 8.37 4.20
N MET A 166 -11.22 8.04 3.24
CA MET A 166 -10.89 6.68 2.85
C MET A 166 -9.40 6.44 2.95
N VAL A 167 -8.97 5.35 3.58
CA VAL A 167 -7.56 4.92 3.56
C VAL A 167 -7.41 3.76 2.58
N VAL A 168 -6.43 3.89 1.70
CA VAL A 168 -6.17 2.96 0.60
C VAL A 168 -4.74 2.44 0.66
N ASP A 169 -4.59 1.15 0.42
CA ASP A 169 -3.32 0.47 0.21
C ASP A 169 -3.16 0.10 -1.27
N SER A 170 -1.91 0.09 -1.73
CA SER A 170 -1.54 -0.27 -3.10
C SER A 170 -1.49 -1.78 -3.33
N ASP A 171 -1.54 -2.57 -2.25
CA ASP A 171 -1.89 -3.98 -2.30
C ASP A 171 -3.17 -4.19 -3.10
N ARG A 172 -3.23 -5.32 -3.80
CA ARG A 172 -4.25 -5.51 -4.84
C ARG A 172 -5.46 -6.26 -4.32
N THR A 173 -6.61 -5.71 -4.67
CA THR A 173 -7.87 -6.45 -4.78
C THR A 173 -8.06 -6.88 -6.23
N TYR A 174 -8.24 -8.19 -6.46
CA TYR A 174 -8.50 -8.80 -7.75
C TYR A 174 -10.01 -8.96 -7.94
N ILE A 175 -10.56 -8.24 -8.90
CA ILE A 175 -12.00 -8.23 -9.22
C ILE A 175 -12.22 -9.11 -10.45
N LEU A 176 -13.06 -10.13 -10.34
CA LEU A 176 -13.39 -11.00 -11.47
C LEU A 176 -14.18 -10.21 -12.54
N ARG A 177 -13.74 -10.33 -13.80
CA ARG A 177 -14.37 -9.73 -14.98
C ARG A 177 -15.51 -10.60 -15.47
N SER A 178 -16.60 -10.65 -14.72
CA SER A 178 -17.76 -11.45 -15.06
C SER A 178 -19.04 -10.69 -14.77
N LYS A 179 -20.02 -10.78 -15.68
CA LYS A 179 -21.36 -10.19 -15.50
C LYS A 179 -22.28 -11.04 -14.62
N LYS A 180 -21.96 -12.32 -14.41
CA LYS A 180 -22.82 -13.29 -13.69
C LYS A 180 -22.38 -13.51 -12.24
N ILE A 181 -21.06 -13.52 -12.01
CA ILE A 181 -20.42 -13.78 -10.73
C ILE A 181 -19.66 -12.53 -10.27
N SER A 182 -19.97 -12.04 -9.06
CA SER A 182 -19.32 -10.90 -8.42
C SER A 182 -18.28 -11.36 -7.39
N LEU A 183 -17.13 -11.84 -7.88
CA LEU A 183 -16.03 -12.32 -7.02
C LEU A 183 -14.94 -11.25 -6.88
N LYS A 184 -14.56 -10.95 -5.63
CA LYS A 184 -13.52 -9.98 -5.29
C LYS A 184 -12.58 -10.59 -4.25
N LEU A 185 -11.31 -10.76 -4.61
CA LEU A 185 -10.29 -11.37 -3.77
C LEU A 185 -9.26 -10.32 -3.36
N SER A 186 -8.95 -10.22 -2.07
CA SER A 186 -7.97 -9.27 -1.56
C SER A 186 -6.81 -9.97 -0.87
N THR A 187 -5.64 -9.33 -0.92
CA THR A 187 -4.45 -9.76 -0.18
C THR A 187 -4.44 -9.25 1.26
N ARG A 188 -5.31 -8.28 1.57
CA ARG A 188 -5.38 -7.54 2.84
C ARG A 188 -6.83 -7.47 3.30
N LYS A 189 -7.04 -7.45 4.62
CA LYS A 189 -8.38 -7.28 5.19
C LYS A 189 -8.92 -5.89 4.85
N THR A 190 -10.19 -5.83 4.46
CA THR A 190 -10.87 -4.58 4.07
C THR A 190 -12.06 -4.31 4.99
N CYS A 191 -12.63 -3.10 4.91
CA CYS A 191 -13.88 -2.75 5.59
C CYS A 191 -15.14 -3.32 4.92
N TYR A 192 -15.01 -3.98 3.76
CA TYR A 192 -16.12 -4.55 3.00
C TYR A 192 -16.19 -6.06 3.17
N LYS A 193 -17.38 -6.57 3.49
CA LYS A 193 -17.62 -8.02 3.66
C LYS A 193 -17.67 -8.74 2.31
N GLU A 194 -18.03 -8.02 1.26
CA GLU A 194 -18.14 -8.48 -0.13
C GLU A 194 -16.78 -8.76 -0.76
N ILE A 195 -15.67 -8.35 -0.12
CA ILE A 195 -14.31 -8.62 -0.56
C ILE A 195 -13.72 -9.73 0.30
N LEU A 196 -13.50 -10.90 -0.29
CA LEU A 196 -12.92 -12.04 0.40
C LEU A 196 -11.40 -11.83 0.57
N ASN A 197 -10.92 -11.81 1.81
CA ASN A 197 -9.49 -11.78 2.09
C ASN A 197 -8.92 -13.21 2.07
N MET A 198 -8.08 -13.51 1.08
CA MET A 198 -7.39 -14.80 0.97
C MET A 198 -5.85 -14.65 1.02
N GLY A 199 -5.34 -13.47 1.38
CA GLY A 199 -3.91 -13.21 1.52
C GLY A 199 -3.11 -13.61 0.28
N PHE A 200 -2.11 -14.48 0.46
CA PHE A 200 -1.28 -14.97 -0.64
C PHE A 200 -2.05 -15.74 -1.72
N LEU A 201 -3.12 -16.47 -1.38
CA LEU A 201 -3.92 -17.17 -2.38
C LEU A 201 -4.64 -16.19 -3.32
N ALA A 202 -5.15 -15.06 -2.81
CA ALA A 202 -5.72 -14.02 -3.65
C ALA A 202 -4.69 -13.47 -4.65
N TYR A 203 -3.45 -13.26 -4.20
CA TYR A 203 -2.35 -12.85 -5.06
C TYR A 203 -2.07 -13.89 -6.15
N LEU A 204 -1.92 -15.17 -5.77
CA LEU A 204 -1.60 -16.24 -6.69
C LEU A 204 -2.70 -16.40 -7.76
N ILE A 205 -3.96 -16.56 -7.35
CA ILE A 205 -5.11 -16.72 -8.24
C ILE A 205 -5.23 -15.50 -9.16
N GLY A 206 -5.21 -14.29 -8.57
CA GLY A 206 -5.37 -13.05 -9.32
C GLY A 206 -4.28 -12.82 -10.37
N ARG A 207 -3.04 -13.26 -10.11
CA ARG A 207 -1.91 -13.14 -11.04
C ARG A 207 -1.87 -14.24 -12.10
N MET A 208 -2.11 -15.49 -11.71
CA MET A 208 -2.16 -16.63 -12.65
C MET A 208 -3.26 -16.43 -13.69
N PHE A 209 -4.43 -15.99 -13.22
CA PHE A 209 -5.62 -15.79 -14.04
C PHE A 209 -5.82 -14.32 -14.42
N LYS A 210 -4.74 -13.56 -14.63
CA LYS A 210 -4.78 -12.10 -14.87
C LYS A 210 -5.71 -11.63 -16.00
N GLN A 211 -6.04 -12.50 -16.95
CA GLN A 211 -6.98 -12.19 -18.03
C GLN A 211 -8.43 -12.08 -17.54
N PHE A 212 -8.77 -12.84 -16.50
CA PHE A 212 -10.09 -12.89 -15.89
C PHE A 212 -10.23 -11.93 -14.71
N PHE A 213 -9.12 -11.49 -14.11
CA PHE A 213 -9.14 -10.57 -12.98
C PHE A 213 -8.64 -9.16 -13.36
N ARG A 214 -9.30 -8.14 -12.82
CA ARG A 214 -8.83 -6.76 -12.85
C ARG A 214 -8.20 -6.43 -11.48
N PRO A 215 -6.91 -6.08 -11.42
CA PRO A 215 -6.32 -5.59 -10.18
C PRO A 215 -6.76 -4.15 -9.91
N ASN A 216 -7.15 -3.87 -8.68
CA ASN A 216 -7.46 -2.54 -8.17
C ASN A 216 -6.70 -2.31 -6.85
N ALA A 217 -6.46 -1.05 -6.49
CA ALA A 217 -6.05 -0.68 -5.13
C ALA A 217 -7.12 -1.06 -4.08
N THR A 218 -6.69 -1.38 -2.87
CA THR A 218 -7.56 -1.91 -1.81
C THR A 218 -8.04 -0.79 -0.87
N PRO A 219 -9.37 -0.52 -0.78
CA PRO A 219 -9.91 0.35 0.26
C PRO A 219 -9.90 -0.39 1.60
N LEU A 220 -9.03 0.03 2.53
CA LEU A 220 -8.89 -0.63 3.83
C LEU A 220 -9.96 -0.19 4.82
N THR A 221 -10.28 1.11 4.84
CA THR A 221 -11.23 1.72 5.78
C THR A 221 -11.84 2.99 5.20
N ILE A 222 -13.07 3.28 5.63
CA ILE A 222 -13.82 4.47 5.29
C ILE A 222 -14.48 5.03 6.56
N ALA A 223 -14.51 6.36 6.68
CA ALA A 223 -15.28 7.09 7.68
C ALA A 223 -16.07 8.23 7.01
N GLY A 224 -17.36 8.36 7.34
CA GLY A 224 -18.27 9.31 6.69
C GLY A 224 -19.41 8.60 5.96
N GLU A 225 -19.69 9.00 4.73
CA GLU A 225 -20.73 8.40 3.90
C GLU A 225 -20.46 6.90 3.67
N LYS A 226 -21.51 6.08 3.74
CA LYS A 226 -21.43 4.66 3.37
C LYS A 226 -21.38 4.53 1.85
N LEU A 227 -20.20 4.19 1.33
CA LEU A 227 -20.01 3.95 -0.09
C LEU A 227 -20.28 2.48 -0.45
N PRO A 228 -21.03 2.18 -1.52
CA PRO A 228 -21.07 0.84 -2.11
C PRO A 228 -19.67 0.35 -2.49
N VAL A 229 -19.42 -0.96 -2.37
CA VAL A 229 -18.10 -1.56 -2.62
C VAL A 229 -17.53 -1.23 -4.01
N GLU A 230 -18.37 -1.20 -5.04
CA GLU A 230 -17.93 -0.89 -6.40
C GLU A 230 -17.44 0.55 -6.53
N LYS A 231 -18.15 1.50 -5.91
CA LYS A 231 -17.74 2.92 -5.90
C LYS A 231 -16.43 3.08 -5.14
N ALA A 232 -16.28 2.43 -3.98
CA ALA A 232 -15.05 2.48 -3.21
C ALA A 232 -13.85 1.92 -3.97
N LEU A 233 -14.01 0.80 -4.68
CA LEU A 233 -12.95 0.21 -5.52
C LEU A 233 -12.56 1.10 -6.70
N ILE A 234 -13.52 1.81 -7.31
CA ILE A 234 -13.25 2.79 -8.37
C ILE A 234 -12.46 3.97 -7.81
N ILE A 235 -12.93 4.56 -6.71
CA ILE A 235 -12.31 5.72 -6.07
C ILE A 235 -10.89 5.38 -5.58
N ALA A 236 -10.71 4.21 -4.96
CA ALA A 236 -9.41 3.74 -4.51
C ALA A 236 -8.42 3.60 -5.67
N GLU A 237 -8.84 3.03 -6.79
CA GLU A 237 -8.01 2.86 -7.99
C GLU A 237 -7.70 4.20 -8.67
N ILE A 238 -8.66 5.13 -8.74
CA ILE A 238 -8.43 6.49 -9.25
C ILE A 238 -7.35 7.17 -8.40
N ALA A 239 -7.48 7.12 -7.07
CA ALA A 239 -6.53 7.72 -6.16
C ALA A 239 -5.13 7.09 -6.30
N ASP A 240 -5.01 5.76 -6.27
CA ASP A 240 -3.72 5.05 -6.42
C ASP A 240 -2.99 5.47 -7.71
N ARG A 241 -3.71 5.56 -8.83
CA ARG A 241 -3.13 5.97 -10.12
C ARG A 241 -2.59 7.39 -10.11
N VAL A 242 -3.32 8.35 -9.55
CA VAL A 242 -2.90 9.77 -9.59
C VAL A 242 -1.80 10.10 -8.59
N ARG A 243 -1.65 9.31 -7.51
CA ARG A 243 -0.55 9.47 -6.54
C ARG A 243 0.81 9.15 -7.16
N GLY A 244 0.85 8.17 -8.07
CA GLY A 244 2.10 7.64 -8.60
C GLY A 244 2.88 6.84 -7.55
N PHE A 245 4.17 6.60 -7.80
CA PHE A 245 4.98 5.63 -7.04
C PHE A 245 6.13 6.26 -6.22
N GLY A 246 6.18 7.59 -6.12
CA GLY A 246 7.26 8.30 -5.43
C GLY A 246 8.64 7.95 -6.01
N ALA A 247 9.53 7.45 -5.15
CA ALA A 247 10.87 7.00 -5.52
C ALA A 247 10.91 5.69 -6.32
N GLY A 248 9.84 4.89 -6.29
CA GLY A 248 9.77 3.59 -6.93
C GLY A 248 8.70 2.70 -6.31
N ARG A 249 8.27 1.65 -7.03
CA ARG A 249 7.23 0.72 -6.56
C ARG A 249 7.73 -0.28 -5.52
N THR A 250 9.04 -0.51 -5.47
CA THR A 250 9.70 -1.46 -4.59
C THR A 250 10.97 -0.82 -4.04
N VAL A 251 11.53 -1.42 -2.98
CA VAL A 251 12.84 -1.01 -2.44
C VAL A 251 13.94 -1.06 -3.51
N PHE A 252 13.86 -2.00 -4.44
CA PHE A 252 14.82 -2.15 -5.54
C PHE A 252 14.69 -1.03 -6.59
N GLU A 253 13.45 -0.73 -7.02
CA GLU A 253 13.21 0.38 -7.95
C GLU A 253 13.61 1.71 -7.30
N MET A 254 13.31 1.90 -6.02
CA MET A 254 13.71 3.06 -5.24
C MET A 254 15.24 3.22 -5.19
N ALA A 255 15.96 2.18 -4.79
CA ALA A 255 17.42 2.19 -4.73
C ALA A 255 18.05 2.49 -6.10
N LYS A 256 17.53 1.85 -7.16
CA LYS A 256 17.96 2.10 -8.54
C LYS A 256 17.72 3.54 -8.97
N ASN A 257 16.53 4.09 -8.75
CA ASN A 257 16.17 5.46 -9.17
C ASN A 257 16.96 6.53 -8.39
N LEU A 258 17.38 6.21 -7.17
CA LEU A 258 18.20 7.08 -6.33
C LEU A 258 19.70 6.82 -6.47
N ASN A 259 20.12 5.93 -7.37
CA ASN A 259 21.52 5.53 -7.61
C ASN A 259 22.26 5.17 -6.31
N THR A 260 21.64 4.31 -5.50
CA THR A 260 22.19 3.87 -4.21
C THR A 260 21.84 2.40 -3.93
N THR A 261 22.40 1.82 -2.87
CA THR A 261 21.96 0.52 -2.33
C THR A 261 20.62 0.64 -1.61
N ILE A 262 19.97 -0.50 -1.32
CA ILE A 262 18.67 -0.57 -0.63
C ILE A 262 18.71 0.17 0.71
N ASP A 263 19.78 -0.04 1.48
CA ASP A 263 20.04 0.55 2.79
C ASP A 263 20.68 1.95 2.73
N GLY A 264 21.15 2.39 1.56
CA GLY A 264 21.77 3.70 1.37
C GLY A 264 20.79 4.85 1.13
N VAL A 265 19.49 4.56 0.98
CA VAL A 265 18.45 5.59 0.83
C VAL A 265 18.32 6.40 2.11
N THR A 266 18.31 7.74 2.01
CA THR A 266 18.21 8.64 3.19
C THR A 266 16.96 9.51 3.16
N TRP A 267 16.56 10.05 4.33
CA TRP A 267 15.49 11.05 4.40
C TRP A 267 15.76 12.28 3.52
N LYS A 268 17.04 12.67 3.36
CA LYS A 268 17.45 13.79 2.50
C LYS A 268 17.16 13.50 1.03
N MET A 269 17.42 12.28 0.58
CA MET A 269 17.10 11.84 -0.79
C MET A 269 15.58 11.83 -1.01
N LEU A 270 14.82 11.20 -0.12
CA LEU A 270 13.36 11.10 -0.23
C LEU A 270 12.68 12.48 -0.14
N GLY A 271 13.24 13.41 0.64
CA GLY A 271 12.72 14.78 0.76
C GLY A 271 12.77 15.60 -0.54
N LYS A 272 13.58 15.19 -1.53
CA LYS A 272 13.64 15.83 -2.86
C LYS A 272 12.54 15.34 -3.81
N ILE A 273 11.87 14.24 -3.48
CA ILE A 273 10.86 13.61 -4.33
C ILE A 273 9.49 14.18 -3.97
N LYS A 274 8.72 14.59 -5.00
CA LYS A 274 7.34 15.03 -4.79
C LYS A 274 6.51 13.86 -4.24
N HIS A 275 5.86 14.09 -3.09
CA HIS A 275 5.04 13.10 -2.42
C HIS A 275 3.56 13.50 -2.49
N TYR A 276 2.69 12.56 -2.90
CA TYR A 276 1.26 12.78 -3.10
C TYR A 276 0.42 11.81 -2.23
N PRO A 277 0.44 11.92 -0.90
CA PRO A 277 -0.28 10.98 -0.03
C PRO A 277 -1.79 11.23 0.02
N VAL A 278 -2.26 12.39 -0.46
CA VAL A 278 -3.63 12.87 -0.32
C VAL A 278 -4.23 13.15 -1.70
N VAL A 279 -5.40 12.59 -1.95
CA VAL A 279 -6.19 12.81 -3.17
C VAL A 279 -7.61 13.10 -2.77
N VAL A 280 -8.22 14.15 -3.29
CA VAL A 280 -9.65 14.41 -3.19
C VAL A 280 -10.32 13.91 -4.47
N VAL A 281 -11.38 13.12 -4.30
CA VAL A 281 -12.24 12.65 -5.38
C VAL A 281 -13.63 13.24 -5.17
N ARG A 282 -14.03 14.11 -6.09
CA ARG A 282 -15.30 14.84 -6.06
C ARG A 282 -16.24 14.27 -7.11
N ARG A 283 -17.47 13.95 -6.73
CA ARG A 283 -18.53 13.57 -7.68
C ARG A 283 -18.90 14.79 -8.50
N THR A 284 -18.96 14.64 -9.82
CA THR A 284 -19.50 15.68 -10.71
C THR A 284 -20.80 15.15 -11.31
N CYS A 285 -21.85 15.97 -11.24
CA CYS A 285 -23.11 15.74 -11.95
C CYS A 285 -22.88 15.68 -13.46
#